data_AF-A0A1S7B1J6-F1
#
_entry.id   AF-A0A1S7B1J6-F1
#
_cell.length_a   1.000
_cell.length_b   1.000
_cell.length_c   1.000
_cell.angle_alpha   90.00
_cell.angle_beta   90.00
_cell.angle_gamma   90.00
#
_symmetry.space_group_name_H-M   'P 1'
#
loop_
_entity.id
_entity.type
_entity.pdbx_description
1 polymer ?
#
loop_
_entity_poly.entity_id
_entity_poly.type
_entity_poly.pdbx_seq_one_letter_code
_entity_poly.pdbx_strand_id
1 'polypeptide(L)'
;SRDHLDYHGDMARYEAAKWQLFSTHHAKEKIINADDQVGRHWLHQLPHAVAVSMEGKIPADWKGRWLEAKNINYHAQGVTLRFDSSWGEGRLVSRLLGAFNVSNLL
;
A
#
# COMPACT_ATOMS: atom_id res chain seq x y z
N SER A 1 5.77 9.40 4.71
CA SER A 1 5.84 10.36 5.83
C SER A 1 7.28 10.79 6.05
N ARG A 2 7.52 12.04 6.49
CA ARG A 2 8.85 12.53 6.89
C ARG A 2 9.12 12.01 8.30
N ASP A 3 9.83 10.91 8.40
CA ASP A 3 10.41 10.42 9.66
C ASP A 3 11.89 10.13 9.43
N HIS A 4 12.75 10.59 10.33
CA HIS A 4 14.20 10.33 10.39
C HIS A 4 15.12 11.00 9.34
N LEU A 5 14.83 12.24 8.94
CA LEU A 5 15.77 13.03 8.11
C LEU A 5 17.15 13.21 8.76
N ASP A 6 17.19 13.21 10.09
CA ASP A 6 18.40 13.39 10.89
C ASP A 6 19.42 12.25 10.69
N TYR A 7 18.97 11.06 10.27
CA TYR A 7 19.81 9.88 10.05
C TYR A 7 20.16 9.63 8.58
N HIS A 8 19.24 9.96 7.65
CA HIS A 8 19.43 9.67 6.23
C HIS A 8 19.93 10.86 5.41
N GLY A 9 19.89 12.08 5.95
CA GLY A 9 20.36 13.31 5.29
C GLY A 9 19.37 13.86 4.26
N ASP A 10 18.88 13.04 3.34
CA ASP A 10 17.88 13.41 2.35
C ASP A 10 16.85 12.29 2.09
N MET A 11 15.71 12.65 1.47
CA MET A 11 14.62 11.72 1.16
C MET A 11 15.04 10.65 0.14
N ALA A 12 16.01 10.93 -0.72
CA ALA A 12 16.48 9.99 -1.74
C ALA A 12 17.27 8.83 -1.12
N ARG A 13 18.10 9.12 -0.11
CA ARG A 13 18.81 8.10 0.68
C ARG A 13 17.85 7.27 1.52
N TYR A 14 16.82 7.88 2.09
CA TYR A 14 15.78 7.16 2.82
C TYR A 14 15.01 6.19 1.90
N GLU A 15 14.62 6.65 0.72
CA GLU A 15 14.00 5.80 -0.31
C GLU A 15 14.92 4.65 -0.71
N ALA A 16 16.19 4.94 -1.03
CA ALA A 16 17.17 3.94 -1.45
C ALA A 16 17.40 2.87 -0.37
N ALA A 17 17.42 3.24 0.91
CA ALA A 17 17.55 2.30 2.02
C ALA A 17 16.34 1.35 2.09
N LYS A 18 15.11 1.84 1.93
CA LYS A 18 13.93 0.97 1.89
C LYS A 18 13.86 0.13 0.62
N TRP A 19 14.32 0.65 -0.51
CA TRP A 19 14.39 -0.08 -1.76
C TRP A 19 15.27 -1.34 -1.67
N GLN A 20 16.30 -1.33 -0.83
CA GLN A 20 17.12 -2.53 -0.59
C GLN A 20 16.30 -3.72 -0.10
N LEU A 21 15.26 -3.51 0.70
CA LEU A 21 14.36 -4.58 1.13
C LEU A 21 13.67 -5.28 -0.07
N PHE A 22 13.40 -4.53 -1.13
CA PHE A 22 12.68 -5.03 -2.30
C PHE A 22 13.59 -5.42 -3.47
N SER A 23 14.84 -4.95 -3.51
CA SER A 23 15.78 -5.21 -4.61
C SER A 23 16.83 -6.25 -4.29
N THR A 24 17.35 -6.31 -3.05
CA THR A 24 18.44 -7.22 -2.69
C THR A 24 17.98 -8.48 -1.96
N HIS A 25 16.79 -8.44 -1.35
CA HIS A 25 16.23 -9.58 -0.65
C HIS A 25 15.24 -10.35 -1.52
N HIS A 26 15.38 -11.67 -1.56
CA HIS A 26 14.49 -12.57 -2.30
C HIS A 26 13.21 -12.84 -1.49
N ALA A 27 12.41 -11.80 -1.28
CA ALA A 27 11.05 -11.97 -0.77
C ALA A 27 10.20 -12.70 -1.82
N LYS A 28 9.47 -13.75 -1.39
CA LYS A 28 8.56 -14.50 -2.28
C LYS A 28 7.45 -13.61 -2.83
N GLU A 29 6.99 -12.68 -2.02
CA GLU A 29 5.90 -11.77 -2.32
C GLU A 29 6.27 -10.36 -1.87
N LYS A 30 5.94 -9.37 -2.69
CA LYS A 30 6.20 -7.95 -2.41
C LYS A 30 4.87 -7.24 -2.45
N ILE A 31 4.47 -6.62 -1.33
CA ILE A 31 3.21 -5.92 -1.19
C ILE A 31 3.54 -4.43 -1.11
N ILE A 32 2.99 -3.64 -2.04
CA ILE A 32 3.33 -2.24 -2.20
C ILE A 32 2.07 -1.39 -2.10
N ASN A 33 2.11 -0.38 -1.24
CA ASN A 33 1.06 0.63 -1.14
C ASN A 33 1.13 1.59 -2.35
N ALA A 34 0.11 1.54 -3.20
CA ALA A 34 -0.01 2.37 -4.40
C ALA A 34 -0.57 3.78 -4.11
N ASP A 35 -1.04 4.07 -2.89
CA ASP A 35 -1.46 5.44 -2.52
C ASP A 35 -0.24 6.36 -2.39
N ASP A 36 0.92 5.80 -2.04
CA ASP A 36 2.20 6.50 -1.97
C ASP A 36 2.85 6.67 -3.37
N GLN A 37 3.41 7.85 -3.62
CA GLN A 37 4.06 8.16 -4.91
C GLN A 37 5.29 7.29 -5.18
N VAL A 38 6.11 7.03 -4.16
CA VAL A 38 7.27 6.14 -4.25
C VAL A 38 6.81 4.71 -4.50
N GLY A 39 5.75 4.27 -3.83
CA GLY A 39 5.14 2.96 -4.05
C GLY A 39 4.72 2.74 -5.50
N ARG A 40 4.08 3.73 -6.13
CA ARG A 40 3.75 3.68 -7.57
C ARG A 40 4.99 3.58 -8.46
N HIS A 41 6.06 4.32 -8.14
CA HIS A 41 7.31 4.21 -8.88
C HIS A 41 7.91 2.79 -8.78
N TRP A 42 7.87 2.20 -7.58
CA TRP A 42 8.37 0.84 -7.34
C TRP A 42 7.54 -0.24 -8.02
N LEU A 43 6.22 -0.07 -8.14
CA LEU A 43 5.36 -1.00 -8.88
C LEU A 43 5.82 -1.17 -10.33
N HIS A 44 6.23 -0.09 -11.01
CA HIS A 44 6.80 -0.19 -12.37
C HIS A 44 8.07 -1.03 -12.45
N GLN A 45 8.83 -1.14 -11.35
CA GLN A 45 10.05 -1.93 -11.28
C GLN A 45 9.82 -3.36 -10.74
N LEU A 46 8.63 -3.64 -10.20
CA LEU A 46 8.28 -4.89 -9.52
C LEU A 46 7.01 -5.52 -10.13
N PRO A 47 7.04 -6.02 -11.37
CA PRO A 47 5.83 -6.44 -12.11
C PRO A 47 5.03 -7.59 -11.45
N HIS A 48 5.64 -8.32 -10.52
CA HIS A 48 5.02 -9.43 -9.79
C HIS A 48 4.51 -9.06 -8.39
N ALA A 49 4.68 -7.80 -7.97
CA ALA A 49 4.19 -7.32 -6.69
C ALA A 49 2.65 -7.42 -6.59
N VAL A 50 2.15 -7.30 -5.36
CA VAL A 50 0.75 -7.03 -5.07
C VAL A 50 0.61 -5.53 -4.82
N ALA A 51 -0.21 -4.86 -5.61
CA ALA A 51 -0.53 -3.45 -5.41
C ALA A 51 -1.73 -3.31 -4.47
N VAL A 52 -1.60 -2.49 -3.43
CA VAL A 52 -2.69 -2.23 -2.46
C VAL A 52 -3.03 -0.75 -2.47
N SER A 53 -4.30 -0.39 -2.46
CA SER A 53 -4.74 1.02 -2.43
C SER A 53 -6.07 1.20 -1.72
N MET A 54 -6.20 2.32 -1.00
CA MET A 54 -7.47 2.80 -0.48
C MET A 54 -8.06 3.94 -1.29
N GLU A 55 -7.23 4.68 -2.01
CA GLU A 55 -7.61 5.89 -2.75
C GLU A 55 -7.79 5.63 -4.25
N GLY A 56 -7.75 4.36 -4.67
CA GLY A 56 -7.85 3.95 -6.06
C GLY A 56 -6.68 4.42 -6.92
N LYS A 57 -5.48 4.39 -6.35
CA LYS A 57 -4.23 4.85 -6.98
C LYS A 57 -3.38 3.73 -7.57
N ILE A 58 -3.93 2.53 -7.72
CA ILE A 58 -3.28 1.47 -8.51
C ILE A 58 -3.13 1.96 -9.96
N PRO A 59 -1.94 1.84 -10.59
CA PRO A 59 -1.74 2.26 -11.96
C PRO A 59 -2.75 1.59 -12.92
N ALA A 60 -3.34 2.35 -13.85
CA ALA A 60 -4.38 1.83 -14.74
C ALA A 60 -3.88 0.71 -15.68
N ASP A 61 -2.57 0.70 -15.96
CA ASP A 61 -1.89 -0.33 -16.75
C ASP A 61 -1.41 -1.52 -15.93
N TRP A 62 -1.65 -1.55 -14.61
CA TRP A 62 -1.21 -2.61 -13.72
C TRP A 62 -1.78 -3.98 -14.13
N LYS A 63 -0.89 -4.95 -14.36
CA LYS A 63 -1.22 -6.33 -14.74
C LYS A 63 -0.96 -7.34 -13.62
N GLY A 64 -0.36 -6.90 -12.53
CA GLY A 64 -0.06 -7.73 -11.37
C GLY A 64 -1.31 -7.98 -10.51
N ARG A 65 -1.10 -8.69 -9.40
CA ARG A 65 -2.15 -8.88 -8.40
C ARG A 65 -2.39 -7.57 -7.66
N TRP A 66 -3.61 -7.41 -7.15
CA TRP A 66 -4.01 -6.17 -6.51
C TRP A 66 -5.15 -6.36 -5.51
N LEU A 67 -5.27 -5.40 -4.60
CA LEU A 67 -6.38 -5.23 -3.68
C LEU A 67 -6.70 -3.72 -3.55
N GLU A 68 -7.96 -3.36 -3.66
CA GLU A 68 -8.42 -1.98 -3.57
C GLU A 68 -9.61 -1.84 -2.62
N ALA A 69 -9.55 -0.87 -1.71
CA ALA A 69 -10.68 -0.52 -0.86
C ALA A 69 -11.77 0.22 -1.65
N LYS A 70 -13.02 -0.09 -1.34
CA LYS A 70 -14.23 0.57 -1.86
C LYS A 70 -15.17 0.92 -0.72
N ASN A 71 -15.95 1.98 -0.89
CA ASN A 71 -17.05 2.33 0.02
C ASN A 71 -16.64 2.37 1.50
N ILE A 72 -15.53 3.04 1.80
CA ILE A 72 -15.01 3.15 3.17
C ILE A 72 -15.93 4.06 3.98
N ASN A 73 -16.51 3.53 5.05
CA ASN A 73 -17.38 4.24 5.98
C ASN A 73 -16.77 4.22 7.39
N TYR A 74 -16.45 5.41 7.89
CA TYR A 74 -15.95 5.63 9.24
C TYR A 74 -17.11 5.95 10.18
N HIS A 75 -17.16 5.27 11.32
CA HIS A 75 -18.19 5.47 12.33
C HIS A 75 -17.62 5.34 13.74
N ALA A 76 -18.39 5.75 14.76
CA ALA A 76 -17.93 5.78 16.15
C ALA A 76 -17.39 4.42 16.67
N GLN A 77 -17.82 3.31 16.07
CA GLN A 77 -17.43 1.94 16.46
C GLN A 77 -16.25 1.38 15.62
N GLY A 78 -15.64 2.18 14.74
CA GLY A 78 -14.56 1.73 13.84
C GLY A 78 -14.81 2.07 12.38
N VAL A 79 -14.51 1.14 11.48
CA VAL A 79 -14.61 1.29 10.04
C VAL A 79 -15.27 0.07 9.41
N THR A 80 -16.15 0.33 8.45
CA THR A 80 -16.68 -0.68 7.53
C THR A 80 -16.25 -0.32 6.13
N LEU A 81 -15.68 -1.27 5.38
CA LEU A 81 -15.33 -1.09 3.98
C LEU A 81 -15.70 -2.31 3.16
N ARG A 82 -15.82 -2.12 1.85
CA ARG A 82 -15.73 -3.19 0.86
C ARG A 82 -14.34 -3.18 0.23
N PHE A 83 -13.95 -4.27 -0.38
CA PHE A 83 -12.76 -4.29 -1.21
C PHE A 83 -12.98 -5.16 -2.42
N ASP A 84 -12.30 -4.81 -3.50
CA ASP A 84 -12.18 -5.62 -4.70
C ASP A 84 -10.72 -6.06 -4.81
N SER A 85 -10.48 -7.26 -5.33
CA SER A 85 -9.11 -7.76 -5.45
C SER A 85 -8.99 -8.81 -6.54
N SER A 86 -7.75 -9.16 -6.88
CA SER A 86 -7.45 -10.28 -7.77
C SER A 86 -7.92 -11.65 -7.23
N TRP A 87 -8.32 -11.71 -5.95
CA TRP A 87 -8.83 -12.91 -5.29
C TRP A 87 -10.33 -12.85 -5.02
N GLY A 88 -11.02 -11.83 -5.54
CA GLY A 88 -12.45 -11.62 -5.34
C GLY A 88 -12.75 -10.41 -4.46
N GLU A 89 -14.04 -10.24 -4.21
CA GLU A 89 -14.60 -9.12 -3.45
C GLU A 89 -14.88 -9.50 -2.00
N GLY A 90 -14.88 -8.51 -1.12
CA GLY A 90 -15.20 -8.75 0.28
C GLY A 90 -15.71 -7.52 1.02
N ARG A 91 -16.12 -7.77 2.27
CA ARG A 91 -16.48 -6.74 3.23
C ARG A 91 -15.65 -6.93 4.47
N LEU A 92 -15.10 -5.82 4.97
CA LEU A 92 -14.31 -5.79 6.18
C LEU A 92 -14.94 -4.83 7.20
N VAL A 93 -14.98 -5.29 8.44
CA VAL A 93 -15.39 -4.48 9.59
C VAL A 93 -14.26 -4.52 10.60
N SER A 94 -13.70 -3.36 10.92
CA SER A 94 -12.63 -3.21 11.89
C SER A 94 -13.05 -2.24 12.99
N ARG A 95 -12.59 -2.49 14.21
CA ARG A 95 -12.77 -1.59 15.36
C ARG A 95 -11.68 -0.51 15.45
N LEU A 96 -10.69 -0.55 14.55
CA LEU A 96 -9.62 0.44 14.49
C LEU A 96 -10.17 1.76 13.94
N LEU A 97 -9.81 2.86 14.60
CA LEU A 97 -10.24 4.20 14.22
C LEU A 97 -9.19 4.87 13.32
N GLY A 98 -9.65 5.58 12.28
CA GLY A 98 -8.82 6.42 11.41
C GLY A 98 -8.34 5.75 10.11
N ALA A 99 -8.22 6.53 9.04
CA ALA A 99 -7.86 6.07 7.69
C ALA A 99 -6.49 5.39 7.61
N PHE A 100 -5.52 5.84 8.40
CA PHE A 100 -4.19 5.21 8.46
C PHE A 100 -4.24 3.74 8.88
N ASN A 101 -5.12 3.40 9.83
CA ASN A 101 -5.28 2.01 10.25
C ASN A 101 -5.96 1.15 9.19
N VAL A 102 -6.77 1.75 8.32
CA VAL A 102 -7.33 1.06 7.16
C VAL A 102 -6.21 0.72 6.16
N SER A 103 -5.27 1.66 5.92
CA SER A 103 -4.14 1.42 5.01
C SER A 103 -3.23 0.29 5.49
N ASN A 104 -3.10 0.12 6.80
CA ASN A 104 -2.27 -0.93 7.39
C ASN A 104 -2.98 -2.29 7.42
N LEU A 105 -4.30 -2.28 7.34
CA LEU A 105 -5.11 -3.49 7.47
C LEU A 105 -5.26 -4.21 6.12
N LEU A 106 -5.33 -3.43 5.05
CA LEU A 106 -5.33 -3.90 3.66
C LEU A 106 -3.92 -4.33 3.23
#